data_AF-M5RT19-F1
#
_entry.id   AF-M5RT19-F1
#
_cell.length_a   1.000
_cell.length_b   1.000
_cell.length_c   1.000
_cell.angle_alpha   90.00
_cell.angle_beta   90.00
_cell.angle_gamma   90.00
#
_symmetry.space_group_name_H-M   'P 1'
#
loop_
_entity.id
_entity.type
_entity.pdbx_description
1 polymer ?
#
loop_
_entity_poly.entity_id
_entity_poly.type
_entity_poly.pdbx_seq_one_letter_code
_entity_poly.pdbx_strand_id
1 'polypeptide(L)'
;MKTAGFEPSEDNGSVNFKMNHAQWIFPVSMTVFVDEDRIACEMSLVKMEEDASIDKETLLKLLVSNTATQGGYFAFDQENKRIQLRVSLSNRAVTPRQLKANLIQLASLAERKSDIWSKTSGTPKSEATATAPAKSTNAPNSANPRFSLAGTWSASLTSGEAFALRLNSEGTFQLVHMKSGKATTSKGKVTRAGNKLTLTGDDKITLNCTVNQTVADKFQLAVNDAKGNVAIKLDFTKAK
;
A
#
# COMPACT_ATOMS: atom_id res chain seq x y z
N MET A 1 -26.01 6.93 13.16
CA MET A 1 -25.46 8.00 12.29
C MET A 1 -26.19 9.33 12.39
N LYS A 2 -27.53 9.38 12.40
CA LYS A 2 -28.30 10.62 12.64
C LYS A 2 -27.86 11.36 13.92
N THR A 3 -27.72 10.65 15.04
CA THR A 3 -27.20 11.18 16.32
C THR A 3 -25.75 11.68 16.25
N ALA A 4 -24.96 11.21 15.28
CA ALA A 4 -23.61 11.71 15.04
C ALA A 4 -23.59 13.00 14.19
N GLY A 5 -24.75 13.47 13.71
CA GLY A 5 -24.92 14.67 12.91
C GLY A 5 -24.73 14.47 11.41
N PHE A 6 -24.93 13.25 10.92
CA PHE A 6 -24.90 12.94 9.48
C PHE A 6 -26.33 12.72 8.95
N GLU A 7 -26.48 12.86 7.64
CA GLU A 7 -27.69 12.53 6.89
C GLU A 7 -27.50 11.18 6.18
N PRO A 8 -27.77 10.04 6.85
CA PRO A 8 -27.58 8.72 6.25
C PRO A 8 -28.75 8.32 5.36
N SER A 9 -28.44 7.61 4.28
CA SER A 9 -29.36 6.75 3.54
C SER A 9 -28.99 5.29 3.72
N GLU A 10 -29.97 4.39 3.66
CA GLU A 10 -29.74 2.95 3.69
C GLU A 10 -29.86 2.39 2.28
N ASP A 11 -28.92 1.51 1.90
CA ASP A 11 -28.91 0.82 0.62
C ASP A 11 -28.24 -0.54 0.77
N ASN A 12 -28.92 -1.62 0.36
CA ASN A 12 -28.42 -3.00 0.36
C ASN A 12 -27.64 -3.41 1.63
N GLY A 13 -28.22 -3.18 2.81
CA GLY A 13 -27.60 -3.56 4.09
C GLY A 13 -26.41 -2.68 4.51
N SER A 14 -26.18 -1.58 3.80
CA SER A 14 -25.16 -0.58 4.11
C SER A 14 -25.78 0.79 4.40
N VAL A 15 -25.11 1.56 5.26
CA VAL A 15 -25.46 2.93 5.60
C VAL A 15 -24.50 3.86 4.86
N ASN A 16 -25.03 4.71 3.99
CA ASN A 16 -24.28 5.65 3.17
C ASN A 16 -24.50 7.08 3.65
N PHE A 17 -23.47 7.91 3.67
CA PHE A 17 -23.57 9.34 3.98
C PHE A 17 -22.38 10.10 3.41
N LYS A 18 -22.46 11.43 3.41
CA LYS A 18 -21.35 12.31 3.03
C LYS A 18 -20.72 12.90 4.28
N MET A 19 -19.38 12.95 4.28
CA MET A 19 -18.59 13.57 5.33
C MET A 19 -17.80 14.75 4.76
N ASN A 20 -18.10 15.95 5.24
CA ASN A 20 -17.35 17.15 4.91
C ASN A 20 -16.13 17.24 5.82
N HIS A 21 -14.94 17.42 5.25
CA HIS A 21 -13.69 17.62 5.99
C HIS A 21 -12.68 18.43 5.16
N ALA A 22 -12.21 19.55 5.70
CA ALA A 22 -11.42 20.53 4.96
C ALA A 22 -12.10 20.92 3.64
N GLN A 23 -11.41 20.79 2.50
CA GLN A 23 -11.93 21.06 1.16
C GLN A 23 -12.64 19.85 0.51
N TRP A 24 -12.71 18.72 1.20
CA TRP A 24 -13.20 17.46 0.65
C TRP A 24 -14.60 17.11 1.15
N ILE A 25 -15.38 16.49 0.28
CA ILE A 25 -16.64 15.83 0.61
C ILE A 25 -16.43 14.34 0.32
N PHE A 26 -16.30 13.55 1.37
CA PHE A 26 -16.05 12.12 1.26
C PHE A 26 -17.37 11.33 1.35
N PRO A 27 -17.77 10.59 0.31
CA PRO A 27 -18.80 9.57 0.44
C PRO A 27 -18.29 8.45 1.35
N VAL A 28 -19.07 8.06 2.34
CA VAL A 28 -18.76 6.98 3.27
C VAL A 28 -19.86 5.94 3.21
N SER A 29 -19.48 4.68 3.01
CA SER A 29 -20.34 3.52 3.20
C SER A 29 -19.95 2.79 4.48
N MET A 30 -20.94 2.29 5.21
CA MET A 30 -20.75 1.51 6.41
C MET A 30 -21.58 0.23 6.37
N THR A 31 -20.95 -0.90 6.62
CA THR A 31 -21.61 -2.21 6.65
C THR A 31 -21.36 -2.87 8.00
N VAL A 32 -22.42 -3.38 8.62
CA VAL A 32 -22.34 -4.11 9.90
C VAL A 32 -22.32 -5.59 9.61
N PHE A 33 -21.23 -6.25 9.99
CA PHE A 33 -21.08 -7.71 9.95
C PHE A 33 -21.32 -8.23 11.36
N VAL A 34 -22.56 -8.63 11.65
CA VAL A 34 -22.99 -9.05 12.99
C VAL A 34 -22.21 -10.28 13.46
N ASP A 35 -22.06 -11.28 12.58
CA ASP A 35 -21.38 -12.54 12.91
C ASP A 35 -19.87 -12.38 13.13
N GLU A 36 -19.28 -11.30 12.60
CA GLU A 36 -17.85 -10.99 12.73
C GLU A 36 -17.57 -9.95 13.83
N ASP A 37 -18.59 -9.54 14.61
CA ASP A 37 -18.49 -8.44 15.59
C ASP A 37 -17.84 -7.16 15.01
N ARG A 38 -18.10 -6.88 13.74
CA ARG A 38 -17.34 -5.89 12.96
C ARG A 38 -18.24 -4.90 12.27
N ILE A 39 -17.78 -3.65 12.25
CA ILE A 39 -18.28 -2.61 11.36
C ILE A 39 -17.17 -2.30 10.36
N ALA A 40 -17.44 -2.48 9.07
CA ALA A 40 -16.55 -1.99 8.02
C ALA A 40 -17.00 -0.59 7.60
N CYS A 41 -16.06 0.34 7.54
CA CYS A 41 -16.28 1.67 7.01
C CYS A 41 -15.38 1.88 5.79
N GLU A 42 -15.96 2.35 4.69
CA GLU A 42 -15.28 2.62 3.44
C GLU A 42 -15.47 4.08 3.05
N MET A 43 -14.39 4.86 3.08
CA MET A 43 -14.38 6.25 2.67
C MET A 43 -13.85 6.37 1.24
N SER A 44 -14.70 6.83 0.34
CA SER A 44 -14.38 7.05 -1.06
C SER A 44 -13.51 8.30 -1.26
N LEU A 45 -12.37 8.16 -1.96
CA LEU A 45 -11.44 9.27 -2.19
C LEU A 45 -11.48 9.80 -3.63
N VAL A 46 -11.05 8.98 -4.60
CA VAL A 46 -11.03 9.35 -6.02
C VAL A 46 -11.54 8.20 -6.87
N LYS A 47 -12.44 8.51 -7.80
CA LYS A 47 -12.84 7.58 -8.87
C LYS A 47 -11.89 7.78 -10.05
N MET A 48 -11.41 6.68 -10.59
CA MET A 48 -10.56 6.66 -11.76
C MET A 48 -11.41 6.44 -13.01
N GLU A 49 -10.87 6.82 -14.17
CA GLU A 49 -11.43 6.45 -15.47
C GLU A 49 -11.46 4.91 -15.62
N GLU A 50 -12.37 4.39 -16.43
CA GLU A 50 -12.62 2.94 -16.51
C GLU A 50 -11.40 2.11 -16.95
N ASP A 51 -10.56 2.69 -17.81
CA ASP A 51 -9.33 2.11 -18.34
C ASP A 51 -8.08 2.49 -17.53
N ALA A 52 -8.20 3.42 -16.57
CA ALA A 52 -7.08 3.85 -15.78
C ALA A 52 -6.67 2.77 -14.76
N SER A 53 -5.35 2.59 -14.65
CA SER A 53 -4.74 1.77 -13.59
C SER A 53 -3.96 2.68 -12.64
N ILE A 54 -3.92 2.31 -11.36
CA ILE A 54 -3.05 3.01 -10.41
C ILE A 54 -1.60 2.72 -10.80
N ASP A 55 -0.83 3.78 -11.02
CA ASP A 55 0.59 3.61 -11.28
C ASP A 55 1.27 2.97 -10.06
N LYS A 56 2.29 2.15 -10.34
CA LYS A 56 2.93 1.31 -9.32
C LYS A 56 3.55 2.13 -8.18
N GLU A 57 4.03 3.34 -8.46
CA GLU A 57 4.63 4.19 -7.45
C GLU A 57 3.57 4.74 -6.49
N THR A 58 2.44 5.20 -7.01
CA THR A 58 1.29 5.63 -6.20
C THR A 58 0.78 4.49 -5.32
N LEU A 59 0.65 3.27 -5.86
CA LEU A 59 0.25 2.11 -5.08
C LEU A 59 1.22 1.83 -3.91
N LEU A 60 2.53 1.90 -4.16
CA LEU A 60 3.53 1.74 -3.10
C LEU A 60 3.42 2.85 -2.06
N LYS A 61 3.25 4.11 -2.47
CA LYS A 61 3.07 5.24 -1.54
C LYS A 61 1.81 5.08 -0.66
N LEU A 62 0.72 4.57 -1.21
CA LEU A 62 -0.49 4.24 -0.47
C LEU A 62 -0.23 3.10 0.52
N LEU A 63 0.43 2.02 0.09
CA LEU A 63 0.78 0.89 0.96
C LEU A 63 1.66 1.31 2.14
N VAL A 64 2.68 2.14 1.90
CA VAL A 64 3.52 2.68 2.98
C VAL A 64 2.68 3.48 3.97
N SER A 65 1.72 4.25 3.48
CA SER A 65 0.80 5.01 4.33
C SER A 65 -0.05 4.10 5.24
N ASN A 66 -0.33 2.86 4.84
CA ASN A 66 -1.11 1.89 5.63
C ASN A 66 -0.35 1.33 6.84
N THR A 67 0.98 1.30 6.78
CA THR A 67 1.80 0.78 7.90
C THR A 67 1.99 1.80 9.03
N ALA A 68 1.64 3.05 8.77
CA ALA A 68 1.76 4.16 9.72
C ALA A 68 0.43 4.52 10.41
N THR A 69 -0.64 3.75 10.18
CA THR A 69 -2.01 4.10 10.56
C THR A 69 -2.58 3.10 11.55
N GLN A 70 -3.26 3.62 12.59
CA GLN A 70 -3.93 2.82 13.62
C GLN A 70 -5.25 2.24 13.08
N GLY A 71 -5.17 1.30 12.12
CA GLY A 71 -6.30 0.48 11.67
C GLY A 71 -6.98 0.90 10.36
N GLY A 72 -6.76 2.13 9.88
CA GLY A 72 -7.23 2.57 8.56
C GLY A 72 -6.22 2.27 7.45
N TYR A 73 -6.65 1.77 6.29
CA TYR A 73 -5.77 1.45 5.16
C TYR A 73 -6.36 1.88 3.83
N PHE A 74 -5.52 2.45 2.96
CA PHE A 74 -5.82 2.71 1.57
C PHE A 74 -5.96 1.38 0.82
N ALA A 75 -7.01 1.29 0.01
CA ALA A 75 -7.33 0.18 -0.86
C ALA A 75 -7.74 0.70 -2.24
N PHE A 76 -7.56 -0.12 -3.27
CA PHE A 76 -8.17 0.11 -4.57
C PHE A 76 -9.32 -0.86 -4.75
N ASP A 77 -10.53 -0.31 -4.85
CA ASP A 77 -11.70 -1.03 -5.29
C ASP A 77 -11.63 -1.18 -6.82
N GLN A 78 -11.30 -2.39 -7.26
CA GLN A 78 -11.14 -2.71 -8.68
C GLN A 78 -12.47 -2.71 -9.44
N GLU A 79 -13.58 -3.03 -8.77
CA GLU A 79 -14.91 -3.08 -9.36
C GLU A 79 -15.42 -1.66 -9.62
N ASN A 80 -15.34 -0.79 -8.62
CA ASN A 80 -15.80 0.60 -8.74
C ASN A 80 -14.73 1.58 -9.22
N LYS A 81 -13.53 1.07 -9.56
CA LYS A 81 -12.35 1.84 -10.00
C LYS A 81 -12.06 3.02 -9.07
N ARG A 82 -11.97 2.76 -7.77
CA ARG A 82 -11.91 3.82 -6.77
C ARG A 82 -10.83 3.58 -5.74
N ILE A 83 -10.05 4.62 -5.44
CA ILE A 83 -9.22 4.62 -4.23
C ILE A 83 -10.14 4.89 -3.04
N GLN A 84 -10.06 4.01 -2.06
CA GLN A 84 -10.81 4.09 -0.82
C GLN A 84 -9.85 4.07 0.36
N LEU A 85 -10.30 4.64 1.47
CA LEU A 85 -9.68 4.47 2.77
C LEU A 85 -10.65 3.66 3.63
N ARG A 86 -10.24 2.45 4.02
CA ARG A 86 -11.06 1.48 4.73
C ARG A 86 -10.61 1.37 6.19
N VAL A 87 -11.54 1.15 7.09
CA VAL A 87 -11.24 0.82 8.49
C VAL A 87 -12.22 -0.23 8.99
N SER A 88 -11.72 -1.14 9.83
CA SER A 88 -12.53 -2.11 10.55
C SER A 88 -12.61 -1.70 12.01
N LEU A 89 -13.84 -1.57 12.51
CA LEU A 89 -14.15 -1.20 13.90
C LEU A 89 -14.88 -2.37 14.57
N SER A 90 -14.73 -2.50 15.89
CA SER A 90 -15.57 -3.43 16.65
C SER A 90 -17.01 -2.94 16.67
N ASN A 91 -17.96 -3.87 16.53
CA ASN A 91 -19.39 -3.63 16.72
C ASN A 91 -19.79 -3.67 18.21
N ARG A 92 -18.88 -4.05 19.12
CA ARG A 92 -19.17 -4.15 20.56
C ARG A 92 -19.10 -2.78 21.22
N ALA A 93 -20.20 -2.38 21.85
CA ALA A 93 -20.33 -1.13 22.61
C ALA A 93 -19.91 0.15 21.84
N VAL A 94 -20.04 0.14 20.51
CA VAL A 94 -19.71 1.32 19.70
C VAL A 94 -20.69 2.44 19.98
N THR A 95 -20.19 3.61 20.37
CA THR A 95 -21.03 4.79 20.53
C THR A 95 -21.01 5.66 19.26
N PRO A 96 -22.08 6.42 18.99
CA PRO A 96 -22.08 7.40 17.89
C PRO A 96 -20.92 8.39 17.97
N ARG A 97 -20.48 8.74 19.19
CA ARG A 97 -19.36 9.64 19.45
C ARG A 97 -18.03 9.04 19.01
N GLN A 98 -17.75 7.79 19.40
CA GLN A 98 -16.54 7.07 19.00
C GLN A 98 -16.51 6.85 17.49
N LEU A 99 -17.64 6.47 16.90
CA LEU A 99 -17.72 6.29 15.45
C LEU A 99 -17.43 7.59 14.70
N LYS A 100 -17.99 8.72 15.14
CA LYS A 100 -17.68 10.04 14.58
C LYS A 100 -16.19 10.38 14.72
N ALA A 101 -15.60 10.14 15.88
CA ALA A 101 -14.17 10.38 16.11
C ALA A 101 -13.28 9.54 15.17
N ASN A 102 -13.59 8.26 15.00
CA ASN A 102 -12.88 7.37 14.08
C ASN A 102 -13.00 7.86 12.62
N LEU A 103 -14.19 8.29 12.20
CA LEU A 103 -14.40 8.84 10.86
C LEU A 103 -13.64 10.16 10.64
N ILE A 104 -13.56 11.03 11.67
CA ILE A 104 -12.74 12.26 11.62
C ILE A 104 -11.25 11.93 11.49
N GLN A 105 -10.76 10.93 12.22
CA GLN A 105 -9.38 10.47 12.08
C GLN A 105 -9.11 9.92 10.67
N LEU A 106 -10.07 9.20 10.11
CA LEU A 106 -10.01 8.67 8.73
C LEU A 106 -9.97 9.81 7.71
N ALA A 107 -10.85 10.80 7.83
CA ALA A 107 -10.88 11.97 6.94
C ALA A 107 -9.61 12.82 7.05
N SER A 108 -9.09 13.00 8.27
CA SER A 108 -7.82 13.70 8.51
C SER A 108 -6.63 12.95 7.89
N LEU A 109 -6.66 11.62 7.91
CA LEU A 109 -5.66 10.80 7.23
C LEU A 109 -5.75 10.95 5.71
N ALA A 110 -6.97 10.89 5.16
CA ALA A 110 -7.21 11.12 3.74
C ALA A 110 -6.68 12.50 3.32
N GLU A 111 -7.02 13.55 4.05
CA GLU A 111 -6.52 14.91 3.81
C GLU A 111 -4.98 14.98 3.80
N ARG A 112 -4.33 14.47 4.86
CA ARG A 112 -2.85 14.47 4.97
C ARG A 112 -2.15 13.71 3.85
N LYS A 113 -2.84 12.77 3.19
CA LYS A 113 -2.32 11.96 2.09
C LYS A 113 -2.91 12.35 0.73
N SER A 114 -3.63 13.47 0.65
CA SER A 114 -4.28 13.94 -0.57
C SER A 114 -3.31 14.08 -1.74
N ASP A 115 -2.08 14.54 -1.52
CA ASP A 115 -1.05 14.61 -2.57
C ASP A 115 -0.75 13.27 -3.27
N ILE A 116 -1.02 12.14 -2.61
CA ILE A 116 -0.80 10.80 -3.15
C ILE A 116 -2.01 10.35 -3.98
N TRP A 117 -3.24 10.52 -3.48
CA TRP A 117 -4.43 9.95 -4.12
C TRP A 117 -5.23 10.95 -4.97
N SER A 118 -5.11 12.26 -4.78
CA SER A 118 -5.91 13.24 -5.54
C SER A 118 -5.37 13.49 -6.95
N LYS A 119 -4.09 13.20 -7.17
CA LYS A 119 -3.41 13.36 -8.47
C LYS A 119 -3.53 12.12 -9.37
N THR A 120 -4.25 11.10 -8.90
CA THR A 120 -4.51 9.86 -9.64
C THR A 120 -5.64 10.06 -10.67
N SER A 121 -5.48 11.03 -11.56
CA SER A 121 -6.23 11.15 -12.81
C SER A 121 -5.28 10.75 -13.92
N GLY A 122 -5.53 9.58 -14.53
CA GLY A 122 -4.63 8.99 -15.51
C GLY A 122 -4.45 9.92 -16.71
N THR A 123 -3.22 10.32 -16.99
CA THR A 123 -2.82 10.60 -18.36
C THR A 123 -2.35 9.28 -18.95
N PRO A 124 -2.94 8.81 -20.07
CA PRO A 124 -2.53 7.56 -20.68
C PRO A 124 -1.13 7.77 -21.27
N LYS A 125 -0.10 7.14 -20.69
CA LYS A 125 1.12 6.92 -21.44
C LYS A 125 0.94 5.68 -22.29
N SER A 126 0.46 5.94 -23.50
CA SER A 126 0.60 5.04 -24.64
C SER A 126 2.08 4.68 -24.79
N GLU A 127 2.44 3.43 -24.50
CA GLU A 127 3.60 2.80 -25.13
C GLU A 127 3.09 2.07 -26.37
N ALA A 128 3.20 2.77 -27.49
CA ALA A 128 3.00 2.18 -28.80
C ALA A 128 4.17 1.26 -29.16
N THR A 129 3.78 0.10 -29.71
CA THR A 129 4.49 -0.76 -30.67
C THR A 129 5.72 -1.56 -30.22
N ALA A 130 5.52 -2.88 -30.11
CA ALA A 130 6.30 -3.84 -30.88
C ALA A 130 5.45 -5.08 -31.21
N THR A 131 5.68 -5.59 -32.41
CA THR A 131 4.84 -6.45 -33.24
C THR A 131 5.00 -7.95 -32.92
N ALA A 132 3.88 -8.68 -32.98
CA ALA A 132 3.66 -10.09 -33.39
C ALA A 132 4.44 -11.27 -32.73
N PRO A 133 3.79 -12.47 -32.63
CA PRO A 133 4.27 -13.59 -31.83
C PRO A 133 5.18 -14.55 -32.62
N ALA A 134 6.25 -15.03 -31.98
CA ALA A 134 7.02 -16.17 -32.46
C ALA A 134 7.03 -17.29 -31.42
N LYS A 135 6.45 -18.42 -31.85
CA LYS A 135 6.40 -19.73 -31.20
C LYS A 135 7.80 -20.32 -31.09
N SER A 136 8.18 -20.88 -29.95
CA SER A 136 9.19 -21.97 -29.88
C SER A 136 9.00 -22.84 -28.65
N THR A 137 9.47 -24.07 -28.80
CA THR A 137 9.11 -25.33 -28.15
C THR A 137 10.14 -25.72 -27.06
N ASN A 138 9.68 -26.39 -26.00
CA ASN A 138 10.34 -27.32 -25.02
C ASN A 138 11.89 -27.36 -24.98
N ALA A 139 12.61 -27.09 -23.87
CA ALA A 139 12.77 -27.84 -22.58
C ALA A 139 14.31 -28.09 -22.37
N PRO A 140 14.83 -28.68 -21.27
CA PRO A 140 14.51 -28.64 -19.84
C PRO A 140 15.72 -28.22 -18.94
N ASN A 141 15.44 -28.06 -17.64
CA ASN A 141 16.32 -28.30 -16.47
C ASN A 141 17.47 -27.32 -16.14
N SER A 142 17.27 -26.54 -15.07
CA SER A 142 18.20 -26.51 -13.93
C SER A 142 17.46 -26.03 -12.69
N ALA A 143 17.21 -26.98 -11.78
CA ALA A 143 16.73 -26.69 -10.44
C ALA A 143 17.83 -25.99 -9.63
N ASN A 144 17.57 -24.74 -9.22
CA ASN A 144 18.17 -24.15 -8.02
C ASN A 144 17.02 -23.81 -7.04
N PRO A 145 17.22 -24.00 -5.73
CA PRO A 145 16.11 -24.15 -4.80
C PRO A 145 15.38 -22.83 -4.49
N ARG A 146 14.06 -22.99 -4.36
CA ARG A 146 13.00 -22.12 -3.81
C ARG A 146 13.45 -21.03 -2.81
N PHE A 147 13.31 -19.76 -3.20
CA PHE A 147 12.29 -18.80 -2.73
C PHE A 147 12.67 -17.40 -3.26
N SER A 148 11.82 -16.86 -4.12
CA SER A 148 11.99 -15.52 -4.66
C SER A 148 11.48 -14.50 -3.64
N LEU A 149 12.31 -13.53 -3.25
CA LEU A 149 11.82 -12.31 -2.58
C LEU A 149 10.94 -11.45 -3.50
N ALA A 150 10.71 -11.88 -4.75
CA ALA A 150 9.80 -11.17 -5.63
C ALA A 150 8.42 -11.00 -4.98
N GLY A 151 7.91 -9.79 -5.07
CA GLY A 151 6.72 -9.37 -4.38
C GLY A 151 6.81 -7.92 -3.94
N THR A 152 5.71 -7.47 -3.35
CA THR A 152 5.60 -6.16 -2.71
C THR A 152 5.59 -6.39 -1.20
N TRP A 153 6.38 -5.60 -0.51
CA TRP A 153 6.64 -5.74 0.91
C TRP A 153 6.52 -4.38 1.56
N SER A 154 6.11 -4.33 2.82
CA SER A 154 6.12 -3.10 3.61
C SER A 154 6.67 -3.34 5.01
N ALA A 155 7.31 -2.31 5.55
CA ALA A 155 7.84 -2.27 6.90
C ALA A 155 7.57 -0.89 7.50
N SER A 156 7.41 -0.80 8.81
CA SER A 156 7.35 0.46 9.54
C SER A 156 8.22 0.43 10.77
N LEU A 157 8.67 1.62 11.19
CA LEU A 157 9.43 1.84 12.40
C LEU A 157 8.54 2.51 13.45
N THR A 158 8.89 2.35 14.72
CA THR A 158 8.23 3.03 15.84
C THR A 158 8.35 4.56 15.76
N SER A 159 9.33 5.07 15.01
CA SER A 159 9.50 6.49 14.70
C SER A 159 8.43 7.06 13.75
N GLY A 160 7.55 6.21 13.20
CA GLY A 160 6.54 6.59 12.21
C GLY A 160 7.08 6.65 10.77
N GLU A 161 8.35 6.32 10.56
CA GLU A 161 8.89 6.08 9.22
C GLU A 161 8.39 4.75 8.67
N ALA A 162 8.17 4.69 7.36
CA ALA A 162 7.65 3.51 6.72
C ALA A 162 8.27 3.29 5.34
N PHE A 163 8.34 2.04 4.92
CA PHE A 163 9.04 1.59 3.73
C PHE A 163 8.14 0.63 2.96
N ALA A 164 8.12 0.74 1.62
CA ALA A 164 7.62 -0.30 0.75
C ALA A 164 8.68 -0.67 -0.25
N LEU A 165 8.94 -1.96 -0.36
CA LEU A 165 9.92 -2.52 -1.26
C LEU A 165 9.20 -3.45 -2.22
N ARG A 166 9.28 -3.16 -3.50
CA ARG A 166 8.94 -4.08 -4.57
C ARG A 166 10.21 -4.69 -5.12
N LEU A 167 10.24 -6.01 -5.18
CA LEU A 167 11.28 -6.78 -5.85
C LEU A 167 10.61 -7.53 -7.00
N ASN A 168 11.13 -7.39 -8.21
CA ASN A 168 10.62 -8.11 -9.37
C ASN A 168 11.48 -9.37 -9.63
N SER A 169 10.87 -10.39 -10.26
CA SER A 169 11.56 -11.62 -10.65
C SER A 169 12.72 -11.39 -11.60
N GLU A 170 12.69 -10.30 -12.36
CA GLU A 170 13.71 -9.93 -13.35
C GLU A 170 14.92 -9.19 -12.73
N GLY A 171 15.01 -9.10 -11.40
CA GLY A 171 16.16 -8.50 -10.72
C GLY A 171 16.13 -6.97 -10.68
N THR A 172 14.94 -6.37 -10.66
CA THR A 172 14.76 -4.92 -10.44
C THR A 172 14.04 -4.65 -9.12
N PHE A 173 14.24 -3.46 -8.56
CA PHE A 173 13.54 -3.02 -7.36
C PHE A 173 12.94 -1.63 -7.49
N GLN A 174 11.94 -1.37 -6.65
CA GLN A 174 11.45 -0.04 -6.33
C GLN A 174 11.27 0.05 -4.81
N LEU A 175 11.90 1.03 -4.19
CA LEU A 175 11.84 1.30 -2.76
C LEU A 175 11.20 2.67 -2.55
N VAL A 176 10.09 2.70 -1.82
CA VAL A 176 9.49 3.94 -1.33
C VAL A 176 9.80 4.07 0.14
N HIS A 177 10.39 5.21 0.54
CA HIS A 177 10.59 5.59 1.93
C HIS A 177 9.71 6.79 2.25
N MET A 178 8.85 6.63 3.26
CA MET A 178 8.03 7.70 3.80
C MET A 178 8.56 8.16 5.14
N LYS A 179 8.87 9.47 5.20
CA LYS A 179 9.34 10.14 6.40
C LYS A 179 8.63 11.47 6.55
N SER A 180 8.00 11.68 7.70
CA SER A 180 7.26 12.92 8.02
C SER A 180 6.25 13.32 6.93
N GLY A 181 5.53 12.33 6.38
CA GLY A 181 4.54 12.52 5.33
C GLY A 181 5.09 12.71 3.92
N LYS A 182 6.39 12.91 3.74
CA LYS A 182 7.04 13.00 2.43
C LYS A 182 7.50 11.61 1.98
N ALA A 183 7.21 11.26 0.74
CA ALA A 183 7.68 10.03 0.12
C ALA A 183 8.86 10.30 -0.80
N THR A 184 9.89 9.47 -0.70
CA THR A 184 11.00 9.41 -1.66
C THR A 184 11.01 8.03 -2.31
N THR A 185 11.34 7.98 -3.59
CA THR A 185 11.34 6.74 -4.38
C THR A 185 12.74 6.50 -4.94
N SER A 186 13.28 5.31 -4.69
CA SER A 186 14.48 4.78 -5.33
C SER A 186 14.10 3.57 -6.18
N LYS A 187 14.80 3.40 -7.30
CA LYS A 187 14.60 2.28 -8.23
C LYS A 187 15.93 1.87 -8.83
N GLY A 188 16.03 0.62 -9.25
CA GLY A 188 17.23 0.12 -9.92
C GLY A 188 17.29 -1.40 -9.95
N LYS A 189 18.51 -1.93 -9.86
CA LYS A 189 18.79 -3.38 -9.94
C LYS A 189 18.98 -3.98 -8.56
N VAL A 190 18.51 -5.22 -8.40
CA VAL A 190 18.73 -6.03 -7.19
C VAL A 190 19.48 -7.29 -7.54
N THR A 191 20.48 -7.61 -6.74
CA THR A 191 21.17 -8.90 -6.78
C THR A 191 21.11 -9.56 -5.41
N ARG A 192 21.07 -10.89 -5.39
CA ARG A 192 21.10 -11.68 -4.16
C ARG A 192 22.11 -12.80 -4.27
N ALA A 193 22.98 -12.90 -3.28
CA ALA A 193 23.91 -14.01 -3.09
C ALA A 193 23.78 -14.53 -1.66
N GLY A 194 23.10 -15.66 -1.48
CA GLY A 194 22.77 -16.20 -0.15
C GLY A 194 21.91 -15.23 0.67
N ASN A 195 22.41 -14.82 1.83
CA ASN A 195 21.75 -13.83 2.69
C ASN A 195 22.12 -12.37 2.34
N LYS A 196 23.01 -12.12 1.38
CA LYS A 196 23.38 -10.77 0.96
C LYS A 196 22.45 -10.32 -0.16
N LEU A 197 21.83 -9.16 0.02
CA LEU A 197 20.99 -8.48 -0.96
C LEU A 197 21.63 -7.13 -1.27
N THR A 198 21.88 -6.83 -2.53
CA THR A 198 22.43 -5.55 -2.94
C THR A 198 21.41 -4.83 -3.82
N LEU A 199 21.03 -3.61 -3.42
CA LEU A 199 20.15 -2.74 -4.18
C LEU A 199 21.00 -1.62 -4.78
N THR A 200 21.17 -1.61 -6.11
CA THR A 200 21.91 -0.56 -6.82
C THR A 200 20.91 0.33 -7.54
N GLY A 201 20.74 1.55 -7.04
CA GLY A 201 19.87 2.55 -7.62
C GLY A 201 20.34 3.03 -8.99
N ASP A 202 19.40 3.53 -9.80
CA ASP A 202 19.69 4.17 -11.08
C ASP A 202 20.61 5.40 -10.90
N ASP A 203 20.52 6.05 -9.73
CA ASP A 203 21.39 7.12 -9.23
C ASP A 203 22.79 6.67 -8.77
N LYS A 204 23.10 5.38 -8.94
CA LYS A 204 24.35 4.70 -8.53
C LYS A 204 24.53 4.54 -7.03
N ILE A 205 23.58 4.96 -6.20
CA ILE A 205 23.63 4.68 -4.76
C ILE A 205 23.41 3.18 -4.55
N THR A 206 24.25 2.57 -3.73
CA THR A 206 24.17 1.13 -3.45
C THR A 206 23.85 0.89 -1.98
N LEU A 207 22.79 0.14 -1.72
CA LEU A 207 22.47 -0.37 -0.39
C LEU A 207 22.95 -1.82 -0.29
N ASN A 208 23.86 -2.06 0.64
CA ASN A 208 24.32 -3.40 0.98
C ASN A 208 23.49 -3.91 2.14
N CYS A 209 22.79 -5.01 1.93
CA CYS A 209 21.84 -5.51 2.91
C CYS A 209 22.09 -6.99 3.25
N THR A 210 21.63 -7.39 4.42
CA THR A 210 21.52 -8.78 4.83
C THR A 210 20.04 -9.13 5.03
N VAL A 211 19.60 -10.22 4.43
CA VAL A 211 18.24 -10.74 4.51
C VAL A 211 18.22 -11.95 5.43
N ASN A 212 17.32 -11.93 6.40
CA ASN A 212 16.93 -13.11 7.15
C ASN A 212 15.45 -13.41 6.89
N GLN A 213 15.16 -14.54 6.25
CA GLN A 213 13.80 -14.95 5.90
C GLN A 213 13.56 -16.38 6.38
N THR A 214 12.64 -16.54 7.32
CA THR A 214 12.24 -17.85 7.86
C THR A 214 10.87 -18.31 7.37
N VAL A 215 10.05 -17.39 6.84
CA VAL A 215 8.70 -17.65 6.31
C VAL A 215 8.46 -16.91 4.99
N ALA A 216 7.48 -17.37 4.20
CA ALA A 216 7.25 -16.87 2.84
C ALA A 216 6.69 -15.44 2.77
N ASP A 217 6.04 -14.97 3.82
CA ASP A 217 5.31 -13.70 3.88
C ASP A 217 5.99 -12.65 4.75
N LYS A 218 7.16 -12.95 5.33
CA LYS A 218 7.95 -12.00 6.14
C LYS A 218 9.44 -12.21 5.98
N PHE A 219 10.20 -11.13 6.06
CA PHE A 219 11.65 -11.19 6.22
C PHE A 219 12.18 -9.97 6.94
N GLN A 220 13.33 -10.12 7.59
CA GLN A 220 14.09 -8.99 8.11
C GLN A 220 15.15 -8.56 7.10
N LEU A 221 15.21 -7.26 6.81
CA LEU A 221 16.28 -6.62 6.06
C LEU A 221 17.14 -5.80 7.01
N ALA A 222 18.41 -6.15 7.15
CA ALA A 222 19.42 -5.29 7.75
C ALA A 222 20.12 -4.50 6.64
N VAL A 223 20.04 -3.17 6.67
CA VAL A 223 20.87 -2.32 5.79
C VAL A 223 22.18 -2.08 6.51
N ASN A 224 23.28 -2.34 5.82
CA ASN A 224 24.62 -2.25 6.38
C ASN A 224 25.32 -0.97 5.93
N ASP A 225 26.10 -0.36 6.82
CA ASP A 225 26.97 0.76 6.50
C ASP A 225 28.18 0.32 5.65
N ALA A 226 29.01 1.27 5.24
CA ALA A 226 30.21 0.98 4.45
C ALA A 226 31.25 0.09 5.18
N LYS A 227 31.17 -0.01 6.51
CA LYS A 227 32.03 -0.85 7.36
C LYS A 227 31.44 -2.24 7.58
N GLY A 228 30.23 -2.50 7.08
CA GLY A 228 29.51 -3.76 7.25
C GLY A 228 28.72 -3.87 8.56
N ASN A 229 28.62 -2.80 9.35
CA ASN A 229 27.78 -2.79 10.54
C ASN A 229 26.32 -2.56 10.16
N VAL A 230 25.39 -3.13 10.93
CA VAL A 230 23.96 -2.89 10.72
C VAL A 230 23.61 -1.45 11.09
N ALA A 231 23.21 -0.66 10.08
CA ALA A 231 22.75 0.72 10.25
C ALA A 231 21.26 0.77 10.62
N ILE A 232 20.44 -0.09 10.02
CA ILE A 232 19.01 -0.19 10.30
C ILE A 232 18.50 -1.60 10.05
N LYS A 233 17.52 -2.03 10.85
CA LYS A 233 16.77 -3.28 10.63
C LYS A 233 15.32 -2.95 10.31
N LEU A 234 14.78 -3.62 9.30
CA LEU A 234 13.42 -3.46 8.82
C LEU A 234 12.75 -4.84 8.78
N ASP A 235 11.65 -5.00 9.50
CA ASP A 235 10.85 -6.22 9.47
C ASP A 235 9.75 -6.07 8.42
N PHE A 236 10.03 -6.59 7.22
CA PHE A 236 9.12 -6.55 6.10
C PHE A 236 8.06 -7.64 6.19
N THR A 237 6.82 -7.26 5.93
CA THR A 237 5.69 -8.18 5.70
C THR A 237 5.21 -8.03 4.27
N LYS A 238 4.80 -9.14 3.65
CA LYS A 238 4.27 -9.14 2.28
C LYS A 238 2.96 -8.36 2.25
N ALA A 239 2.85 -7.44 1.28
CA ALA A 239 1.58 -6.79 0.99
C ALA A 239 0.58 -7.86 0.51
N LYS A 240 -0.59 -7.91 1.13
CA LYS A 240 -1.69 -8.77 0.71
C LYS A 240 -2.43 -8.16 -0.48
#